data_AF-A0A9Q1G9E9-F1
#
_entry.id   AF-A0A9Q1G9E9-F1
#
_cell.length_a   1.000
_cell.length_b   1.000
_cell.length_c   1.000
_cell.angle_alpha   90.00
_cell.angle_beta   90.00
_cell.angle_gamma   90.00
#
_symmetry.space_group_name_H-M   'P 1'
#
loop_
_entity.id
_entity.type
_entity.pdbx_description
1 polymer ?
#
loop_
_entity_poly.entity_id
_entity_poly.type
_entity_poly.pdbx_seq_one_letter_code
_entity_poly.pdbx_strand_id
1 'polypeptide(L)'
;MQEFPSPPAILYYKKTSLEPEPVSALAHAMKPTVSLLLLLAAHAAHGAVVPRAMWQFGMMIHCVQPGVNPMIYNNYGCWCGLGGSGAPKDELDSCCNVHDLCYRASMKLPECRPIVDAPYIKVYDFTCSNHQVTCSASNDVCQAAVCECDRVATHCFAQHSYNPREQKP
;
A
#
# COMPACT_ATOMS: atom_id res chain seq x y z
N MET A 1 5.61 -3.54 34.87
CA MET A 1 6.42 -2.38 34.45
C MET A 1 7.86 -2.83 34.49
N GLN A 2 8.45 -3.07 33.33
CA GLN A 2 9.85 -3.45 33.20
C GLN A 2 10.52 -2.31 32.41
N GLU A 3 11.39 -1.57 33.09
CA GLU A 3 12.28 -0.57 32.53
C GLU A 3 13.22 -1.21 31.50
N PHE A 4 13.31 -0.62 30.31
CA PHE A 4 14.36 -0.90 29.34
C PHE A 4 15.48 0.14 29.48
N PRO A 5 16.76 -0.26 29.54
CA PRO A 5 17.88 0.68 29.58
C PRO A 5 18.15 1.30 28.19
N SER A 6 18.43 2.60 28.18
CA SER A 6 18.84 3.38 27.01
C SER A 6 20.29 3.09 26.58
N PRO A 7 20.61 3.11 25.27
CA PRO A 7 21.97 2.94 24.77
C PRO A 7 22.79 4.25 24.81
N PRO A 8 24.13 4.18 24.98
CA PRO A 8 24.99 5.36 25.03
C PRO A 8 25.34 5.89 23.62
N ALA A 9 25.41 7.21 23.51
CA ALA A 9 26.00 7.92 22.39
C ALA A 9 27.52 7.98 22.53
N ILE A 10 28.27 7.53 21.53
CA ILE A 10 29.69 7.91 21.35
C ILE A 10 29.96 8.27 19.88
N LEU A 11 30.39 9.52 19.73
CA LEU A 11 30.91 10.18 18.54
C LEU A 11 32.36 9.74 18.24
N TYR A 12 32.81 10.16 17.05
CA TYR A 12 34.19 10.32 16.58
C TYR A 12 34.76 9.21 15.68
N TYR A 13 34.64 9.45 14.36
CA TYR A 13 35.71 9.11 13.42
C TYR A 13 36.41 10.39 12.95
N LYS A 14 37.74 10.26 12.91
CA LYS A 14 38.76 11.30 12.88
C LYS A 14 38.98 11.83 11.47
N LYS A 15 39.10 13.16 11.38
CA LYS A 15 39.46 13.96 10.20
C LYS A 15 40.94 13.74 9.88
N THR A 16 41.27 13.25 8.69
CA THR A 16 42.62 13.26 8.13
C THR A 16 42.65 14.22 6.96
N SER A 17 43.38 15.32 7.14
CA SER A 17 43.67 16.32 6.13
C SER A 17 44.61 15.72 5.08
N LEU A 18 44.24 15.84 3.81
CA LEU A 18 45.16 15.66 2.68
C LEU A 18 45.03 16.89 1.80
N GLU A 19 46.14 17.60 1.62
CA GLU A 19 46.25 18.85 0.86
C GLU A 19 46.10 18.58 -0.66
N PRO A 20 45.54 19.51 -1.46
CA PRO A 20 45.46 19.35 -2.92
C PRO A 20 46.61 20.05 -3.64
N GLU A 21 47.26 19.32 -4.56
CA GLU A 21 48.12 19.89 -5.61
C GLU A 21 47.27 20.34 -6.82
N PRO A 22 47.68 21.35 -7.61
CA PRO A 22 46.86 21.94 -8.66
C PRO A 22 47.11 21.26 -10.01
N VAL A 23 46.06 20.84 -10.72
CA VAL A 23 46.16 20.51 -12.14
C VAL A 23 45.14 21.29 -12.97
N SER A 24 45.72 21.95 -13.98
CA SER A 24 45.16 22.94 -14.88
C SER A 24 43.99 22.45 -15.75
N ALA A 25 43.10 23.41 -16.00
CA ALA A 25 42.08 23.55 -17.04
C ALA A 25 42.09 22.60 -18.25
N LEU A 26 40.89 22.16 -18.65
CA LEU A 26 40.37 22.25 -20.04
C LEU A 26 38.82 22.13 -20.02
N ALA A 27 38.13 23.27 -20.00
CA ALA A 27 36.68 23.33 -20.18
C ALA A 27 36.35 23.22 -21.68
N HIS A 28 35.68 22.14 -22.09
CA HIS A 28 35.05 22.06 -23.41
C HIS A 28 33.64 22.65 -23.33
N ALA A 29 33.40 23.67 -24.15
CA ALA A 29 32.13 24.41 -24.22
C ALA A 29 31.00 23.53 -24.80
N MET A 30 30.03 23.16 -23.96
CA MET A 30 28.76 22.57 -24.38
C MET A 30 27.74 23.69 -24.63
N LYS A 31 27.20 23.79 -25.85
CA LYS A 31 26.32 24.90 -26.29
C LYS A 31 24.99 24.92 -25.51
N PRO A 32 24.49 26.10 -25.06
CA PRO A 32 23.38 26.23 -24.11
C PRO A 32 21.97 25.94 -24.70
N THR A 33 21.86 25.71 -26.01
CA THR A 33 20.57 25.55 -26.69
C THR A 33 19.98 24.14 -26.56
N VAL A 34 20.80 23.12 -26.29
CA VAL A 34 20.34 21.73 -26.14
C VAL A 34 19.77 21.48 -24.73
N SER A 35 20.29 22.19 -23.73
CA SER A 35 19.89 21.99 -22.32
C SER A 35 18.48 22.50 -21.99
N LEU A 36 17.96 23.49 -22.73
CA LEU A 36 16.64 24.05 -22.46
C LEU A 36 15.49 23.20 -23.04
N LEU A 37 15.74 22.45 -24.12
CA LEU A 37 14.76 21.54 -24.73
C LEU A 37 14.57 20.24 -23.94
N LEU A 38 15.57 19.81 -23.16
CA LEU A 38 15.47 18.61 -22.32
C LEU A 38 14.64 18.81 -21.05
N LEU A 39 14.45 20.06 -20.59
CA LEU A 39 13.71 20.37 -19.36
C LEU A 39 12.19 20.42 -19.56
N LEU A 40 11.71 20.54 -20.81
CA LEU A 40 10.27 20.63 -21.10
C LEU A 40 9.58 19.26 -21.25
N ALA A 41 10.31 18.15 -21.30
CA ALA A 41 9.74 16.81 -21.46
C ALA A 41 9.42 16.09 -20.13
N ALA A 42 9.84 16.63 -18.98
CA ALA A 42 9.75 15.93 -17.69
C ALA A 42 8.42 16.12 -16.91
N HIS A 43 7.39 16.70 -17.53
CA HIS A 43 6.09 16.93 -16.87
C HIS A 43 5.04 15.84 -17.16
N ALA A 44 5.44 14.71 -17.75
CA ALA A 44 4.52 13.63 -18.08
C ALA A 44 4.28 12.68 -16.88
N ALA A 45 3.06 12.77 -16.34
CA ALA A 45 2.31 11.75 -15.58
C ALA A 45 2.83 11.33 -14.19
N HIS A 46 2.49 12.12 -13.17
CA HIS A 46 2.31 11.59 -11.80
C HIS A 46 0.94 10.87 -11.70
N GLY A 47 0.77 9.78 -12.44
CA GLY A 47 -0.33 8.86 -12.17
C GLY A 47 0.01 8.03 -10.93
N ALA A 48 -0.85 8.02 -9.92
CA ALA A 48 -0.68 7.12 -8.79
C ALA A 48 -0.77 5.66 -9.29
N VAL A 49 0.36 4.95 -9.30
CA VAL A 49 0.38 3.54 -9.67
C VAL A 49 -0.25 2.75 -8.52
N VAL A 50 -1.48 2.26 -8.74
CA VAL A 50 -2.15 1.37 -7.78
C VAL A 50 -1.43 0.01 -7.79
N PRO A 51 -0.98 -0.50 -6.63
CA PRO A 51 -0.38 -1.83 -6.56
C PRO A 51 -1.32 -2.90 -7.12
N ARG A 52 -0.76 -3.91 -7.79
CA ARG A 52 -1.55 -4.99 -8.43
C ARG A 52 -2.49 -5.72 -7.45
N ALA A 53 -2.07 -5.94 -6.21
CA ALA A 53 -2.92 -6.58 -5.19
C ALA A 53 -4.14 -5.71 -4.82
N MET A 54 -3.97 -4.40 -4.67
CA MET A 54 -5.09 -3.49 -4.43
C MET A 54 -6.04 -3.39 -5.63
N TRP A 55 -5.50 -3.51 -6.85
CA TRP A 55 -6.34 -3.67 -8.03
C TRP A 55 -7.17 -4.96 -7.96
N GLN A 56 -6.59 -6.08 -7.54
CA GLN A 56 -7.32 -7.35 -7.35
C GLN A 56 -8.43 -7.23 -6.31
N PHE A 57 -8.19 -6.54 -5.19
CA PHE A 57 -9.24 -6.25 -4.21
C PHE A 57 -10.39 -5.44 -4.83
N GLY A 58 -10.08 -4.40 -5.62
CA GLY A 58 -11.08 -3.66 -6.38
C GLY A 58 -11.88 -4.53 -7.37
N MET A 59 -11.23 -5.50 -8.02
CA MET A 59 -11.92 -6.46 -8.90
C MET A 59 -12.86 -7.39 -8.10
N MET A 60 -12.48 -7.81 -6.89
CA MET A 60 -13.37 -8.59 -6.01
C MET A 60 -14.59 -7.78 -5.60
N ILE A 61 -14.43 -6.48 -5.27
CA ILE A 61 -15.55 -5.61 -4.91
C ILE A 61 -16.51 -5.51 -6.09
N HIS A 62 -15.98 -5.29 -7.29
CA HIS A 62 -16.80 -5.23 -8.50
C HIS A 62 -17.50 -6.55 -8.83
N CYS A 63 -16.86 -7.69 -8.54
CA CYS A 63 -17.47 -9.01 -8.68
C CYS A 63 -18.70 -9.17 -7.78
N VAL A 64 -18.56 -8.87 -6.48
CA VAL A 64 -19.63 -9.07 -5.49
C VAL A 64 -20.72 -7.99 -5.62
N GLN A 65 -20.34 -6.79 -6.02
CA GLN A 65 -21.23 -5.62 -6.14
C GLN A 65 -21.08 -4.97 -7.53
N PRO A 66 -21.70 -5.56 -8.58
CA PRO A 66 -21.64 -4.99 -9.93
C PRO A 66 -22.13 -3.54 -9.98
N GLY A 67 -21.40 -2.69 -10.70
CA GLY A 67 -21.73 -1.27 -10.87
C GLY A 67 -21.31 -0.36 -9.72
N VAL A 68 -20.84 -0.90 -8.59
CA VAL A 68 -20.20 -0.11 -7.53
C VAL A 68 -18.79 0.29 -7.98
N ASN A 69 -18.44 1.56 -7.80
CA ASN A 69 -17.07 2.03 -7.90
C ASN A 69 -16.32 1.66 -6.61
N PRO A 70 -15.32 0.76 -6.62
CA PRO A 70 -14.63 0.32 -5.40
C PRO A 70 -13.96 1.47 -4.63
N MET A 71 -13.63 2.57 -5.30
CA MET A 71 -12.98 3.73 -4.69
C MET A 71 -13.87 4.45 -3.67
N ILE A 72 -15.19 4.24 -3.68
CA ILE A 72 -16.09 4.86 -2.67
C ILE A 72 -15.77 4.38 -1.26
N TYR A 73 -15.20 3.18 -1.11
CA TYR A 73 -14.83 2.64 0.20
C TYR A 73 -13.52 3.22 0.73
N ASN A 74 -12.73 3.89 -0.12
CA ASN A 74 -11.50 4.50 0.34
C ASN A 74 -11.80 5.79 1.12
N ASN A 75 -11.03 6.05 2.17
CA ASN A 75 -11.17 7.24 3.00
C ASN A 75 -12.57 7.34 3.64
N TYR A 76 -13.20 6.22 3.99
CA TYR A 76 -14.51 6.17 4.65
C TYR A 76 -14.35 5.85 6.15
N GLY A 77 -15.20 6.45 6.99
CA GLY A 77 -15.26 6.17 8.43
C GLY A 77 -13.91 6.33 9.15
N CYS A 78 -13.69 5.55 10.19
CA CYS A 78 -12.46 5.51 10.97
C CYS A 78 -11.44 4.50 10.43
N TRP A 79 -11.86 3.48 9.70
CA TRP A 79 -11.05 2.31 9.34
C TRP A 79 -10.86 2.12 7.83
N CYS A 80 -11.84 2.44 7.00
CA CYS A 80 -11.67 2.23 5.56
C CYS A 80 -10.66 3.21 4.94
N GLY A 81 -9.50 2.68 4.54
CA GLY A 81 -8.37 3.43 3.96
C GLY A 81 -7.05 3.03 4.61
N LEU A 82 -6.01 3.86 4.43
CA LEU A 82 -4.73 3.63 5.11
C LEU A 82 -4.84 4.00 6.61
N GLY A 83 -4.56 3.05 7.50
CA GLY A 83 -4.41 3.30 8.92
C GLY A 83 -5.46 2.59 9.77
N GLY A 84 -6.41 3.33 10.32
CA GLY A 84 -7.50 2.79 11.15
C GLY A 84 -7.24 2.84 12.66
N SER A 85 -8.12 3.53 13.38
CA SER A 85 -8.14 3.53 14.86
C SER A 85 -9.48 4.01 15.40
N GLY A 86 -9.77 3.70 16.68
CA GLY A 86 -11.01 4.10 17.34
C GLY A 86 -12.19 3.17 17.04
N ALA A 87 -13.38 3.57 17.47
CA ALA A 87 -14.61 2.80 17.22
C ALA A 87 -15.07 2.98 15.77
N PRO A 88 -15.51 1.91 15.07
CA PRO A 88 -16.13 2.03 13.76
C PRO A 88 -17.35 2.96 13.78
N LYS A 89 -17.56 3.71 12.70
CA LYS A 89 -18.68 4.65 12.56
C LYS A 89 -20.00 3.96 12.24
N ASP A 90 -19.94 2.86 11.51
CA ASP A 90 -21.08 2.02 11.13
C ASP A 90 -20.60 0.59 10.79
N GLU A 91 -21.52 -0.24 10.31
CA GLU A 91 -21.22 -1.63 9.95
C GLU A 91 -20.29 -1.77 8.74
N LEU A 92 -20.31 -0.81 7.82
CA LEU A 92 -19.36 -0.81 6.69
C LEU A 92 -17.94 -0.52 7.17
N ASP A 93 -17.80 0.45 8.07
CA ASP A 93 -16.53 0.77 8.71
C ASP A 93 -16.05 -0.38 9.63
N SER A 94 -16.98 -1.15 10.21
CA SER A 94 -16.70 -2.38 10.95
C SER A 94 -16.09 -3.47 10.04
N CYS A 95 -16.60 -3.62 8.81
CA CYS A 95 -15.96 -4.50 7.81
C CYS A 95 -14.50 -4.12 7.56
N CYS A 96 -14.20 -2.82 7.43
CA CYS A 96 -12.84 -2.32 7.22
C CYS A 96 -11.96 -2.54 8.45
N ASN A 97 -12.50 -2.38 9.67
CA ASN A 97 -11.78 -2.72 10.89
C ASN A 97 -11.34 -4.20 10.90
N VAL A 98 -12.25 -5.12 10.57
CA VAL A 98 -11.96 -6.55 10.48
C VAL A 98 -10.94 -6.83 9.38
N HIS A 99 -11.07 -6.18 8.22
CA HIS A 99 -10.12 -6.30 7.11
C HIS A 99 -8.70 -5.89 7.50
N ASP A 100 -8.55 -4.75 8.16
CA ASP A 100 -7.27 -4.26 8.68
C ASP A 100 -6.66 -5.23 9.70
N LEU A 101 -7.47 -5.77 10.60
CA LEU A 101 -7.01 -6.77 11.57
C LEU A 101 -6.57 -8.06 10.88
N CYS A 102 -7.27 -8.47 9.82
CA CYS A 102 -6.90 -9.62 8.99
C CYS A 102 -5.56 -9.38 8.29
N TYR A 103 -5.34 -8.22 7.69
CA TYR A 103 -4.05 -7.83 7.11
C TYR A 103 -2.92 -7.81 8.15
N ARG A 104 -3.18 -7.28 9.35
CA ARG A 104 -2.19 -7.33 10.45
C ARG A 104 -1.87 -8.75 10.89
N ALA A 105 -2.83 -9.67 10.83
CA ALA A 105 -2.61 -11.08 11.15
C ALA A 105 -1.82 -11.79 10.05
N SER A 106 -2.13 -11.56 8.77
CA SER A 106 -1.41 -12.18 7.65
C SER A 106 0.07 -11.79 7.62
N MET A 107 0.40 -10.54 7.99
CA MET A 107 1.79 -10.08 8.13
C MET A 107 2.57 -10.74 9.28
N LYS A 108 1.89 -11.45 10.19
CA LYS A 108 2.52 -12.17 11.32
C LYS A 108 2.68 -13.67 11.05
N LEU A 109 2.22 -14.16 9.90
CA LEU A 109 2.39 -15.57 9.54
C LEU A 109 3.89 -15.87 9.34
N PRO A 110 4.41 -16.96 9.93
CA PRO A 110 5.84 -17.27 9.89
C PRO A 110 6.37 -17.56 8.48
N GLU A 111 5.51 -17.98 7.56
CA GLU A 111 5.84 -18.24 6.16
C GLU A 111 5.99 -16.96 5.32
N CYS A 112 5.48 -15.83 5.83
CA CYS A 112 5.38 -14.58 5.08
C CYS A 112 6.54 -13.64 5.39
N ARG A 113 7.22 -13.18 4.33
CA ARG A 113 8.37 -12.30 4.47
C ARG A 113 7.92 -10.84 4.62
N PRO A 114 8.56 -10.07 5.51
CA PRO A 114 8.31 -8.64 5.60
C PRO A 114 8.49 -7.96 4.23
N ILE A 115 7.68 -6.94 3.97
CA ILE A 115 7.70 -6.10 2.75
C ILE A 115 7.16 -6.82 1.52
N VAL A 116 7.77 -7.92 1.06
CA VAL A 116 7.43 -8.57 -0.21
C VAL A 116 6.12 -9.36 -0.18
N ASP A 117 5.73 -9.85 0.99
CA ASP A 117 4.45 -10.51 1.22
C ASP A 117 3.44 -9.58 1.93
N ALA A 118 3.69 -8.27 1.92
CA ALA A 118 2.76 -7.31 2.50
C ALA A 118 1.43 -7.31 1.73
N PRO A 119 0.27 -7.28 2.42
CA PRO A 119 -1.05 -7.43 1.80
C PRO A 119 -1.33 -6.47 0.64
N TYR A 120 -0.84 -5.24 0.75
CA TYR A 120 -1.04 -4.21 -0.28
C TYR A 120 -0.33 -4.49 -1.61
N ILE A 121 0.65 -5.41 -1.64
CA ILE A 121 1.43 -5.73 -2.85
C ILE A 121 1.47 -7.22 -3.19
N LYS A 122 1.05 -8.10 -2.28
CA LYS A 122 1.02 -9.55 -2.48
C LYS A 122 -0.08 -9.94 -3.46
N VAL A 123 0.30 -10.22 -4.70
CA VAL A 123 -0.60 -10.69 -5.75
C VAL A 123 -1.00 -12.15 -5.48
N TYR A 124 -2.29 -12.44 -5.61
CA TYR A 124 -2.88 -13.76 -5.34
C TYR A 124 -3.83 -14.18 -6.47
N ASP A 125 -4.17 -15.47 -6.55
CA ASP A 125 -5.10 -15.99 -7.55
C ASP A 125 -6.51 -16.15 -6.97
N PHE A 126 -7.53 -15.67 -7.70
CA PHE A 126 -8.92 -15.82 -7.32
C PHE A 126 -9.82 -15.98 -8.56
N THR A 127 -11.01 -16.50 -8.35
CA THR A 127 -12.07 -16.58 -9.36
C THR A 127 -13.31 -15.83 -8.91
N CYS A 128 -14.08 -15.33 -9.88
CA CYS A 128 -15.39 -14.74 -9.66
C CYS A 128 -16.43 -15.55 -10.46
N SER A 129 -17.48 -16.03 -9.79
CA SER A 129 -18.63 -16.66 -10.44
C SER A 129 -19.90 -16.33 -9.67
N ASN A 130 -20.98 -15.93 -10.35
CA ASN A 130 -22.27 -15.62 -9.72
C ASN A 130 -22.18 -14.65 -8.53
N HIS A 131 -21.40 -13.57 -8.68
CA HIS A 131 -21.10 -12.59 -7.62
C HIS A 131 -20.48 -13.19 -6.35
N GLN A 132 -19.85 -14.36 -6.48
CA GLN A 132 -19.12 -15.04 -5.43
C GLN A 132 -17.65 -15.13 -5.81
N VAL A 133 -16.81 -14.64 -4.91
CA VAL A 133 -15.36 -14.75 -5.03
C VAL A 133 -14.91 -16.06 -4.39
N THR A 134 -13.88 -16.69 -4.95
CA THR A 134 -13.23 -17.87 -4.37
C THR A 134 -11.73 -17.74 -4.53
N CYS A 135 -10.98 -17.94 -3.45
CA CYS A 135 -9.52 -17.94 -3.47
C CYS A 135 -8.99 -19.27 -4.01
N SER A 136 -7.99 -19.22 -4.90
CA SER A 136 -7.44 -20.42 -5.52
C SER A 136 -6.75 -21.31 -4.49
N ALA A 137 -6.93 -22.62 -4.62
CA ALA A 137 -6.19 -23.62 -3.83
C ALA A 137 -4.69 -23.70 -4.21
N SER A 138 -4.29 -23.09 -5.34
CA SER A 138 -2.88 -22.99 -5.75
C SER A 138 -2.11 -21.88 -5.04
N ASN A 139 -2.78 -21.01 -4.28
CA ASN A 139 -2.15 -19.94 -3.56
C ASN A 139 -1.21 -20.46 -2.46
N ASP A 140 -0.04 -19.85 -2.33
CA ASP A 140 0.80 -20.04 -1.14
C ASP A 140 0.09 -19.52 0.13
N VAL A 141 0.65 -19.83 1.30
CA VAL A 141 0.06 -19.45 2.60
C VAL A 141 -0.22 -17.94 2.70
N CYS A 142 0.67 -17.11 2.17
CA CYS A 142 0.56 -15.65 2.22
C CYS A 142 -0.46 -15.13 1.22
N GLN A 143 -0.47 -15.67 0.00
CA GLN A 143 -1.47 -15.37 -1.03
C GLN A 143 -2.87 -15.72 -0.54
N ALA A 144 -3.04 -16.91 0.03
CA ALA A 144 -4.31 -17.40 0.53
C ALA A 144 -4.81 -16.52 1.68
N ALA A 145 -3.93 -16.15 2.61
CA ALA A 145 -4.28 -15.28 3.72
C ALA A 145 -4.78 -13.90 3.24
N VAL A 146 -4.05 -13.23 2.34
CA VAL A 146 -4.45 -11.92 1.81
C VAL A 146 -5.72 -12.02 0.98
N CYS A 147 -5.81 -13.03 0.11
CA CYS A 147 -7.00 -13.27 -0.71
C CYS A 147 -8.25 -13.47 0.15
N GLU A 148 -8.16 -14.22 1.25
CA GLU A 148 -9.31 -14.45 2.12
C GLU A 148 -9.70 -13.22 2.93
N CYS A 149 -8.74 -12.42 3.38
CA CYS A 149 -9.05 -11.10 3.95
C CYS A 149 -9.89 -10.26 2.98
N ASP A 150 -9.46 -10.18 1.72
CA ASP A 150 -10.13 -9.39 0.69
C ASP A 150 -11.51 -9.98 0.35
N ARG A 151 -11.60 -11.30 0.15
CA ARG A 151 -12.87 -12.00 -0.12
C ARG A 151 -13.90 -11.72 0.97
N VAL A 152 -13.53 -11.88 2.25
CA VAL A 152 -14.42 -11.64 3.38
C VAL A 152 -14.86 -10.18 3.43
N ALA A 153 -13.94 -9.22 3.24
CA ALA A 153 -14.26 -7.80 3.22
C ALA A 153 -15.26 -7.44 2.12
N THR A 154 -15.07 -7.93 0.89
CA THR A 154 -16.00 -7.64 -0.23
C THR A 154 -17.40 -8.18 0.01
N HIS A 155 -17.55 -9.37 0.59
CA HIS A 155 -18.86 -9.90 0.98
C HIS A 155 -19.48 -9.13 2.14
N CYS A 156 -18.68 -8.62 3.07
CA CYS A 156 -19.15 -7.77 4.16
C CYS A 156 -19.67 -6.42 3.61
N PHE A 157 -18.92 -5.78 2.70
CA PHE A 157 -19.34 -4.52 2.06
C PHE A 157 -20.68 -4.66 1.33
N ALA A 158 -20.92 -5.81 0.69
CA ALA A 158 -22.18 -6.07 -0.02
C ALA A 158 -23.41 -6.22 0.89
N GLN A 159 -23.21 -6.43 2.20
CA GLN A 159 -24.29 -6.58 3.18
C GLN A 159 -24.69 -5.24 3.83
N HIS A 160 -23.90 -4.18 3.62
CA HIS A 160 -24.08 -2.91 4.31
C HIS A 160 -24.16 -1.73 3.34
N SER A 161 -25.02 -0.76 3.66
CA SER A 161 -25.21 0.44 2.85
C SER A 161 -24.09 1.44 3.07
N TYR A 162 -23.64 2.07 1.98
CA TYR A 162 -22.70 3.19 2.03
C TYR A 162 -23.40 4.47 2.53
N ASN A 163 -22.82 5.14 3.54
CA ASN A 163 -23.28 6.45 4.04
C ASN A 163 -22.31 7.57 3.61
N PRO A 164 -22.68 8.42 2.64
CA PRO A 164 -21.81 9.51 2.16
C PRO A 164 -21.34 10.50 3.23
N ARG A 165 -22.03 10.57 4.39
CA ARG A 165 -21.65 11.46 5.49
C ARG A 165 -20.42 11.00 6.26
N GLU A 166 -20.08 9.71 6.17
CA GLU A 166 -18.87 9.16 6.80
C GLU A 166 -17.65 9.22 5.88
N GLN A 167 -17.79 9.77 4.67
CA GLN A 167 -16.66 10.01 3.79
C GLN A 167 -15.75 11.08 4.39
N LYS A 168 -14.47 10.75 4.57
CA LYS A 168 -13.47 11.72 5.04
C LYS A 168 -13.15 12.73 3.92
N PRO A 169 -12.83 13.99 4.26
CA PRO A 169 -12.45 15.02 3.30
C PRO A 169 -11.26 14.64 2.42
#